data_AF-A0A920BTG6-F1
#
_entry.id   AF-A0A920BTG6-F1
#
_cell.length_a   1.000
_cell.length_b   1.000
_cell.length_c   1.000
_cell.angle_alpha   90.00
_cell.angle_beta   90.00
_cell.angle_gamma   90.00
#
_symmetry.space_group_name_H-M   'P 1'
#
loop_
_entity.id
_entity.type
_entity.pdbx_description
1 polymer ?
#
loop_
_entity_poly.entity_id
_entity_poly.type
_entity_poly.pdbx_seq_one_letter_code
_entity_poly.pdbx_strand_id
1 'polypeptide(L)'
;MIKNRQHTRDRSKGIQVYKETINRQFKDQENALKFVNEVAQQYPRYVRDQLQVIQYAITHFRPQIEKALAVCLKKQLWSANDLHDIAQHLTRLKKGKDISPASIEAKKDTPATKASSKKGSRILYEHN
;
A
#
# COMPACT_ATOMS: atom_id res chain seq x y z
N MET A 1 29.05 0.93 -22.75
CA MET A 1 28.80 -0.27 -21.91
C MET A 1 29.45 -0.04 -20.54
N ILE A 2 28.69 0.37 -19.52
CA ILE A 2 29.23 0.51 -18.15
C ILE A 2 28.47 -0.47 -17.25
N LYS A 3 29.21 -1.49 -16.80
CA LYS A 3 28.74 -2.56 -15.91
C LYS A 3 28.45 -1.99 -14.53
N ASN A 4 27.19 -1.71 -14.21
CA ASN A 4 26.78 -1.37 -12.85
C ASN A 4 26.69 -2.66 -11.99
N ARG A 5 27.85 -3.12 -11.50
CA ARG A 5 28.06 -4.43 -10.85
C ARG A 5 27.62 -4.51 -9.37
N GLN A 6 26.97 -3.49 -8.80
CA GLN A 6 26.80 -3.38 -7.33
C GLN A 6 25.39 -2.96 -6.85
N HIS A 7 24.33 -3.08 -7.68
CA HIS A 7 22.99 -2.57 -7.28
C HIS A 7 21.96 -3.61 -6.79
N THR A 8 22.39 -4.81 -6.40
CA THR A 8 21.50 -5.86 -5.88
C THR A 8 22.02 -6.46 -4.58
N ARG A 9 22.56 -5.62 -3.68
CA ARG A 9 22.64 -6.01 -2.27
C ARG A 9 21.20 -6.27 -1.82
N ASP A 10 20.87 -7.53 -1.54
CA ASP A 10 19.53 -8.11 -1.32
C ASP A 10 18.51 -7.12 -0.70
N ARG A 11 17.96 -6.21 -1.50
CA ARG A 11 16.93 -5.27 -1.03
C ARG A 11 15.71 -6.06 -0.55
N SER A 12 15.47 -7.22 -1.14
CA SER A 12 14.47 -8.20 -0.74
C SER A 12 14.58 -8.61 0.74
N LYS A 13 15.79 -8.82 1.26
CA LYS A 13 15.99 -9.17 2.69
C LYS A 13 15.61 -8.02 3.62
N GLY A 14 16.00 -6.79 3.27
CA GLY A 14 15.62 -5.59 4.02
C GLY A 14 14.11 -5.36 4.04
N ILE A 15 13.44 -5.58 2.90
CA ILE A 15 11.97 -5.50 2.84
C ILE A 15 11.32 -6.56 3.72
N GLN A 16 11.80 -7.81 3.70
CA GLN A 16 11.23 -8.88 4.51
C GLN A 16 11.30 -8.57 6.01
N VAL A 17 12.48 -8.14 6.50
CA VAL A 17 12.66 -7.72 7.90
C VAL A 17 11.76 -6.54 8.25
N TYR A 18 11.55 -5.61 7.30
CA TYR A 18 10.69 -4.46 7.54
C TYR A 18 9.21 -4.86 7.67
N LYS A 19 8.74 -5.80 6.83
CA LYS A 19 7.40 -6.38 6.96
C LYS A 19 7.20 -7.02 8.32
N GLU A 20 8.16 -7.82 8.79
CA GLU A 20 8.09 -8.43 10.13
C GLU A 20 8.07 -7.40 11.25
N THR A 21 8.85 -6.33 11.12
CA THR A 21 8.89 -5.23 12.10
C THR A 21 7.54 -4.53 12.19
N ILE A 22 6.88 -4.28 11.06
CA ILE A 22 5.53 -3.73 11.00
C ILE A 22 4.53 -4.71 11.62
N ASN A 23 4.65 -6.00 11.27
CA ASN A 23 3.75 -7.04 11.76
C ASN A 23 3.75 -7.12 13.29
N ARG A 24 4.92 -7.04 13.93
CA ARG A 24 5.09 -7.07 15.40
C ARG A 24 4.41 -5.91 16.13
N GLN A 25 4.03 -4.84 15.42
CA GLN A 25 3.37 -3.70 16.04
C GLN A 25 1.85 -3.83 16.11
N PHE A 26 1.28 -4.77 15.35
CA PHE A 26 -0.12 -5.14 15.44
C PHE A 26 -0.35 -6.19 16.52
N LYS A 27 -1.55 -6.18 17.09
CA LYS A 27 -2.01 -7.28 17.94
C LYS A 27 -2.27 -8.53 17.10
N ASP A 28 -2.97 -8.37 15.98
CA ASP A 28 -3.32 -9.46 15.07
C ASP A 28 -2.25 -9.68 14.00
N GLN A 29 -1.17 -10.36 14.37
CA GLN A 29 -0.01 -10.60 13.51
C GLN A 29 -0.33 -11.43 12.25
N GLU A 30 -1.30 -12.35 12.29
CA GLU A 30 -1.68 -13.09 11.08
C GLU A 30 -2.31 -12.16 10.03
N ASN A 31 -3.27 -11.36 10.47
CA ASN A 31 -4.02 -10.44 9.63
C ASN A 31 -3.13 -9.31 9.09
N ALA A 32 -2.24 -8.79 9.93
CA ALA A 32 -1.28 -7.76 9.54
C ALA A 32 -0.25 -8.30 8.54
N LEU A 33 0.32 -9.50 8.78
CA LEU A 33 1.25 -10.13 7.85
C LEU A 33 0.59 -10.39 6.50
N LYS A 34 -0.65 -10.87 6.49
CA LYS A 34 -1.44 -11.08 5.27
C LYS A 34 -1.60 -9.76 4.51
N PHE A 35 -2.09 -8.72 5.16
CA PHE A 35 -2.26 -7.40 4.54
C PHE A 35 -0.96 -6.85 3.96
N VAL A 36 0.13 -6.89 4.73
CA VAL A 36 1.44 -6.41 4.30
C VAL A 36 2.00 -7.21 3.11
N ASN A 37 1.74 -8.52 3.06
CA ASN A 37 2.14 -9.35 1.93
C ASN A 37 1.33 -9.03 0.67
N GLU A 38 0.02 -8.89 0.78
CA GLU A 38 -0.85 -8.50 -0.36
C GLU A 38 -0.43 -7.14 -0.93
N VAL A 39 -0.21 -6.14 -0.07
CA VAL A 39 0.25 -4.80 -0.49
C VAL A 39 1.59 -4.88 -1.22
N ALA A 40 2.52 -5.71 -0.73
CA ALA A 40 3.82 -5.90 -1.36
C ALA A 40 3.75 -6.64 -2.70
N GLN A 41 2.80 -7.57 -2.87
CA GLN A 41 2.55 -8.25 -4.13
C GLN A 41 1.91 -7.32 -5.16
N GLN A 42 0.99 -6.44 -4.72
CA GLN A 42 0.31 -5.48 -5.56
C GLN A 42 1.24 -4.35 -6.03
N TYR A 43 2.14 -3.89 -5.15
CA TYR A 43 3.04 -2.77 -5.41
C TYR A 43 4.52 -3.14 -5.20
N PRO A 44 5.08 -4.09 -5.98
CA PRO A 44 6.45 -4.57 -5.77
C PRO A 44 7.51 -3.47 -6.00
N ARG A 45 7.24 -2.54 -6.92
CA ARG A 45 8.13 -1.38 -7.19
C ARG A 45 8.15 -0.37 -6.03
N TYR A 46 7.05 -0.25 -5.28
CA TYR A 46 6.85 0.79 -4.25
C TYR A 46 6.68 0.21 -2.84
N VAL A 47 7.05 -1.06 -2.64
CA VAL A 47 6.84 -1.75 -1.36
C VAL A 47 7.43 -0.99 -0.18
N ARG A 48 8.63 -0.40 -0.30
CA ARG A 48 9.25 0.35 0.79
C ARG A 48 8.41 1.55 1.21
N ASP A 49 7.91 2.30 0.24
CA ASP A 49 7.07 3.48 0.47
C ASP A 49 5.74 3.08 1.13
N GLN A 50 5.10 2.03 0.61
CA GLN A 50 3.89 1.45 1.22
C GLN A 50 4.12 1.03 2.67
N LEU A 51 5.23 0.34 2.97
CA LEU A 51 5.60 -0.05 4.33
C LEU A 51 5.84 1.18 5.23
N GLN A 52 6.46 2.24 4.72
CA GLN A 52 6.68 3.48 5.47
C GLN A 52 5.35 4.18 5.83
N VAL A 53 4.40 4.23 4.90
CA VAL A 53 3.07 4.80 5.16
C VAL A 53 2.30 3.96 6.18
N ILE A 54 2.35 2.63 6.09
CA ILE A 54 1.77 1.73 7.10
C ILE A 54 2.40 1.98 8.46
N GLN A 55 3.73 2.03 8.53
CA GLN A 55 4.46 2.31 9.77
C GLN A 55 4.02 3.64 10.40
N TYR A 56 3.93 4.70 9.59
CA TYR A 56 3.47 6.01 10.03
C TYR A 56 2.04 5.96 10.59
N ALA A 57 1.12 5.30 9.87
CA ALA A 57 -0.27 5.15 10.28
C ALA A 57 -0.39 4.37 11.60
N ILE A 58 0.41 3.31 11.79
CA ILE A 58 0.47 2.58 13.06
C ILE A 58 0.91 3.52 14.17
N THR A 59 2.02 4.25 14.01
CA THR A 59 2.57 5.11 15.06
C THR A 59 1.62 6.26 15.44
N HIS A 60 0.99 6.91 14.47
CA HIS A 60 0.09 8.05 14.73
C HIS A 60 -1.34 7.65 15.11
N PHE A 61 -1.85 6.53 14.59
CA PHE A 61 -3.22 6.08 14.80
C PHE A 61 -3.30 4.72 15.51
N ARG A 62 -2.31 4.38 16.36
CA ARG A 62 -2.25 3.13 17.16
C ARG A 62 -3.61 2.64 17.68
N PRO A 63 -4.46 3.47 18.32
CA PRO A 63 -5.71 2.96 18.89
C PRO A 63 -6.79 2.63 17.84
N GLN A 64 -6.66 3.13 16.60
CA GLN A 64 -7.62 2.90 15.51
C GLN A 64 -7.06 1.96 14.42
N ILE A 65 -5.75 1.72 14.40
CA ILE A 65 -5.11 0.94 13.33
C ILE A 65 -5.62 -0.50 13.26
N GLU A 66 -5.92 -1.12 14.40
CA GLU A 66 -6.49 -2.48 14.47
C GLU A 66 -7.87 -2.55 13.79
N LYS A 67 -8.71 -1.54 14.06
CA LYS A 67 -10.03 -1.42 13.42
C LYS A 67 -9.88 -1.11 11.94
N ALA A 68 -8.92 -0.25 11.57
CA ALA A 68 -8.64 0.08 10.19
C ALA A 68 -8.19 -1.15 9.40
N LEU A 69 -7.31 -1.97 9.96
CA LEU A 69 -6.86 -3.24 9.39
C LEU A 69 -8.04 -4.19 9.14
N ALA A 70 -8.92 -4.37 10.13
CA ALA A 70 -10.11 -5.21 9.98
C ALA A 70 -11.03 -4.73 8.84
N VAL A 71 -11.21 -3.41 8.69
CA VAL A 71 -11.98 -2.83 7.58
C VAL A 71 -11.28 -3.05 6.25
N CYS A 72 -9.96 -2.87 6.18
CA CYS A 72 -9.16 -3.14 4.98
C CYS A 72 -9.32 -4.59 4.53
N LEU A 73 -9.24 -5.54 5.46
CA LEU A 73 -9.43 -6.96 5.16
C LEU A 73 -10.86 -7.27 4.69
N LYS A 74 -11.87 -6.72 5.35
CA LYS A 74 -13.28 -6.91 4.98
C LYS A 74 -13.62 -6.35 3.61
N LYS A 75 -13.02 -5.21 3.25
CA LYS A 75 -13.21 -4.54 1.95
C LYS A 75 -12.17 -4.95 0.89
N GLN A 76 -11.24 -5.83 1.25
CA GLN A 76 -10.11 -6.24 0.41
C GLN A 76 -9.32 -5.04 -0.16
N LEU A 77 -9.10 -4.04 0.68
CA LEU A 77 -8.25 -2.89 0.35
C LEU A 77 -6.81 -3.27 0.68
N TRP A 78 -5.93 -3.25 -0.32
CA TRP A 78 -4.55 -3.70 -0.22
C TRP A 78 -3.57 -2.55 -0.52
N SER A 79 -3.81 -1.39 0.10
CA SER A 79 -2.98 -0.19 -0.05
C SER A 79 -2.67 0.43 1.31
N ALA A 80 -1.45 0.92 1.47
CA ALA A 80 -1.05 1.66 2.66
C ALA A 80 -1.88 2.95 2.85
N ASN A 81 -2.23 3.61 1.75
CA ASN A 81 -3.02 4.84 1.78
C ASN A 81 -4.44 4.58 2.28
N ASP A 82 -5.07 3.49 1.85
CA ASP A 82 -6.40 3.10 2.33
C ASP A 82 -6.38 2.85 3.84
N LEU A 83 -5.36 2.14 4.35
CA LEU A 83 -5.19 1.93 5.79
C LEU A 83 -5.03 3.25 6.54
N HIS A 84 -4.21 4.16 6.00
CA HIS A 84 -4.01 5.49 6.57
C HIS A 84 -5.32 6.29 6.62
N ASP A 85 -6.03 6.38 5.51
CA ASP A 85 -7.28 7.16 5.40
C ASP A 85 -8.36 6.60 6.32
N ILE A 86 -8.50 5.28 6.39
CA ILE A 86 -9.45 4.64 7.31
C ILE A 86 -9.05 4.91 8.77
N ALA A 87 -7.78 4.75 9.12
CA ALA A 87 -7.31 4.99 10.48
C ALA A 87 -7.49 6.46 10.90
N GLN A 88 -7.24 7.38 9.97
CA GLN A 88 -7.47 8.80 10.16
C GLN A 88 -8.96 9.10 10.31
N HIS A 89 -9.82 8.56 9.44
CA HIS A 89 -11.27 8.71 9.51
C HIS A 89 -11.82 8.20 10.85
N LEU A 90 -11.41 7.02 11.31
CA LEU A 90 -11.78 6.47 12.61
C LEU A 90 -11.33 7.36 13.78
N THR A 91 -10.15 7.97 13.65
CA THR A 91 -9.63 8.90 14.66
C THR A 91 -10.49 10.17 14.73
N ARG A 92 -10.90 10.70 13.58
CA ARG A 92 -11.83 11.84 13.50
C ARG A 92 -13.20 11.49 14.07
N LEU A 93 -13.78 10.34 13.72
CA LEU A 93 -15.07 9.89 14.25
C LEU A 93 -15.08 9.76 15.78
N LYS A 94 -13.97 9.27 16.36
CA LYS A 94 -13.84 9.22 17.82
C LYS A 94 -13.75 10.60 18.46
N LYS A 95 -13.16 11.58 17.78
CA LYS A 95 -12.99 12.94 18.29
C LYS A 95 -14.25 13.80 18.08
N GLY A 96 -15.06 13.48 17.07
CA GLY A 96 -16.27 14.19 16.69
C GLY A 96 -17.54 13.36 16.89
N LYS A 97 -17.95 13.14 18.15
CA LYS A 97 -19.37 12.87 18.48
C LYS A 97 -20.22 14.16 18.37
N ASP A 98 -19.83 15.03 17.44
CA ASP A 98 -20.53 16.22 17.00
C ASP A 98 -20.04 16.46 15.55
N ILE A 99 -20.99 16.47 14.61
CA ILE A 99 -20.87 16.75 13.17
C ILE A 99 -20.41 15.59 12.26
N SER A 100 -21.40 14.93 11.64
CA SER A 100 -21.32 14.15 10.39
C SER A 100 -21.74 15.05 9.19
N PRO A 101 -21.77 14.56 7.93
CA PRO A 101 -20.72 13.91 7.12
C PRO A 101 -20.61 14.56 5.71
N ALA A 102 -19.45 15.01 5.23
CA ALA A 102 -19.21 15.28 3.79
C ALA A 102 -17.75 15.62 3.45
N SER A 103 -17.28 15.13 2.30
CA SER A 103 -15.97 15.35 1.65
C SER A 103 -14.83 14.52 2.27
N ILE A 104 -14.22 13.54 1.60
CA ILE A 104 -13.71 13.58 0.22
C ILE A 104 -13.85 12.19 -0.43
N GLU A 105 -14.85 12.01 -1.29
CA GLU A 105 -14.60 11.38 -2.59
C GLU A 105 -14.18 12.52 -3.53
N ALA A 106 -12.90 12.57 -3.90
CA ALA A 106 -12.41 13.20 -5.14
C ALA A 106 -10.88 13.15 -5.17
N LYS A 107 -10.32 11.99 -5.56
CA LYS A 107 -9.32 11.87 -6.64
C LYS A 107 -9.44 10.48 -7.27
N LYS A 108 -10.53 10.28 -8.02
CA LYS A 108 -10.50 9.37 -9.18
C LYS A 108 -9.84 10.15 -10.31
N ASP A 109 -8.56 9.91 -10.51
CA ASP A 109 -7.90 10.05 -11.82
C ASP A 109 -7.05 8.79 -12.04
N THR A 110 -7.72 7.66 -12.16
CA THR A 110 -7.22 6.55 -12.96
C THR A 110 -7.72 6.77 -14.38
N PRO A 111 -6.86 7.07 -15.37
CA PRO A 111 -7.19 6.77 -16.75
C PRO A 111 -7.08 5.26 -16.91
N ALA A 112 -8.20 4.56 -16.70
CA ALA A 112 -8.37 3.21 -17.21
C ALA A 112 -8.73 3.31 -18.70
N THR A 113 -7.73 3.34 -19.59
CA THR A 113 -7.92 2.90 -20.97
C THR A 113 -7.57 1.43 -21.09
N LYS A 114 -8.65 0.66 -21.05
CA LYS A 114 -8.88 -0.69 -21.60
C LYS A 114 -7.92 -1.03 -22.75
N ALA A 115 -7.31 -2.21 -22.71
CA ALA A 115 -7.14 -3.06 -23.91
C ALA A 115 -6.84 -4.50 -23.49
N SER A 116 -7.86 -5.34 -23.62
CA SER A 116 -7.70 -6.79 -23.71
C SER A 116 -7.10 -7.14 -25.08
N SER A 117 -6.14 -8.08 -25.07
CA SER A 117 -5.73 -9.01 -26.13
C SER A 117 -6.06 -8.67 -27.61
N LYS A 118 -5.01 -8.50 -28.45
CA LYS A 118 -4.97 -9.03 -29.84
C LYS A 118 -3.56 -8.95 -30.45
N LYS A 119 -3.17 -10.06 -31.09
CA LYS A 119 -2.06 -10.22 -32.04
C LYS A 119 -1.95 -9.05 -33.03
N GLY A 120 -0.72 -8.71 -33.45
CA GLY A 120 -0.52 -7.95 -34.68
C GLY A 120 0.88 -7.37 -34.81
N SER A 121 1.68 -7.96 -35.69
CA SER A 121 2.96 -7.45 -36.19
C SER A 121 2.92 -5.97 -36.57
N ARG A 122 3.96 -5.20 -36.21
CA ARG A 122 4.70 -4.35 -37.17
C ARG A 122 5.97 -3.74 -36.54
N ILE A 123 7.11 -4.24 -36.98
CA ILE A 123 8.29 -3.49 -37.48
C ILE A 123 8.09 -1.94 -37.59
N LEU A 124 9.04 -1.06 -37.25
CA LEU A 124 10.30 -0.81 -37.96
C LEU A 124 11.23 0.19 -37.22
N TYR A 125 12.52 -0.11 -37.34
CA TYR A 125 13.74 0.72 -37.47
C TYR A 125 14.32 1.63 -36.37
N GLU A 126 15.63 1.41 -36.26
CA GLU A 126 16.67 2.08 -35.48
C GLU A 126 16.87 3.55 -35.85
N HIS A 127 17.47 4.28 -34.90
CA HIS A 127 18.09 5.57 -35.11
C HIS A 127 19.56 5.38 -35.52
N ASN A 128 19.93 6.18 -36.54
CA ASN A 128 21.27 6.68 -36.90
C ASN A 128 22.18 5.76 -37.71
#